data_AF-A0A1Y1CQB6-F1
#
_entry.id   AF-A0A1Y1CQB6-F1
#
_cell.length_a   1.000
_cell.length_b   1.000
_cell.length_c   1.000
_cell.angle_alpha   90.00
_cell.angle_beta   90.00
_cell.angle_gamma   90.00
#
_symmetry.space_group_name_H-M   'P 1'
#
loop_
_entity.id
_entity.type
_entity.pdbx_description
1 polymer ?
#
loop_
_entity_poly.entity_id
_entity_poly.type
_entity_poly.pdbx_seq_one_letter_code
_entity_poly.pdbx_strand_id
1 'polypeptide(L)'
;MQKNNLVSLLLVFLTSLCFVSCEYDTVEVDKVVIPPDQEISFSADIAPIFTSNCVSCHDGGTDPDLQADKAFDALTNGGYINVDVPASSSLYEKLNEGSHNTRASAAEKQLILEWITRGANNN
;
A
#
# COMPACT_ATOMS: atom_id res chain seq x y z
N MET A 1 37.09 2.64 51.51
CA MET A 1 37.55 2.12 50.19
C MET A 1 36.36 1.77 49.28
N GLN A 2 35.46 2.71 48.97
CA GLN A 2 34.28 2.40 48.11
C GLN A 2 33.91 3.48 47.07
N LYS A 3 34.58 4.65 47.07
CA LYS A 3 34.22 5.77 46.17
C LYS A 3 34.55 5.48 44.69
N ASN A 4 35.62 4.75 44.40
CA ASN A 4 36.08 4.49 43.02
C ASN A 4 35.19 3.48 42.26
N ASN A 5 34.59 2.52 42.98
CA ASN A 5 33.70 1.51 42.38
C ASN A 5 32.32 2.09 42.06
N LEU A 6 31.86 3.04 42.88
CA LEU A 6 30.58 3.72 42.68
C LEU A 6 30.63 4.67 41.48
N VAL A 7 31.75 5.39 41.31
CA VAL A 7 32.01 6.23 40.13
C VAL A 7 32.14 5.38 38.87
N SER A 8 32.81 4.22 38.94
CA SER A 8 32.93 3.30 37.80
C SER A 8 31.58 2.69 37.40
N LEU A 9 30.73 2.31 38.37
CA LEU A 9 29.37 1.84 38.08
C LEU A 9 28.50 2.93 37.43
N LEU A 10 28.62 4.17 37.90
CA LEU A 10 27.87 5.29 37.34
C LEU A 10 28.31 5.61 35.90
N LEU A 11 29.61 5.47 35.60
CA LEU A 11 30.16 5.69 34.26
C LEU A 11 29.69 4.62 33.26
N VAL A 12 29.65 3.35 33.70
CA VAL A 12 29.16 2.22 32.89
C VAL A 12 27.66 2.31 32.65
N PHE A 13 26.89 2.72 33.66
CA PHE A 13 25.46 2.95 33.51
C PHE A 13 25.19 4.10 32.52
N LEU A 14 25.91 5.23 32.66
CA LEU A 14 25.75 6.39 31.79
C LEU A 14 26.15 6.12 30.33
N THR A 15 27.14 5.26 30.09
CA THR A 15 27.53 4.83 28.73
C THR A 15 26.55 3.83 28.10
N SER A 16 25.88 3.01 28.92
CA SER A 16 24.85 2.08 28.44
C SER A 16 23.59 2.79 27.93
N LEU A 17 23.25 3.96 28.50
CA LEU A 17 22.10 4.76 28.06
C LEU A 17 22.27 5.36 26.64
N CYS A 18 23.47 5.39 26.07
CA CYS A 18 23.74 5.97 24.76
C CYS A 18 23.48 5.01 23.57
N PHE A 19 23.20 3.72 23.81
CA PHE A 19 23.01 2.73 22.73
C PHE A 19 21.54 2.46 22.36
N VAL A 20 20.58 3.16 22.97
CA VAL A 20 19.13 2.88 22.80
C VAL A 20 18.45 3.84 21.81
N SER A 21 19.11 4.88 21.30
CA SER A 21 18.47 5.90 20.43
C SER A 21 18.56 5.60 18.93
N CYS A 22 18.34 4.35 18.52
CA CYS A 22 17.97 4.10 17.12
C CYS A 22 16.49 4.49 16.95
N GLU A 23 16.24 5.77 16.71
CA GLU A 23 14.95 6.26 16.21
C GLU A 23 14.82 5.74 14.76
N TYR A 24 13.90 4.81 14.52
CA TYR A 24 13.50 4.50 13.15
C TYR A 24 12.54 5.60 12.73
N ASP A 25 13.03 6.55 11.92
CA ASP A 25 12.15 7.54 11.31
C ASP A 25 11.16 6.78 10.41
N THR A 26 9.94 6.60 10.89
CA THR A 26 8.84 6.20 10.02
C THR A 26 8.60 7.39 9.11
N VAL A 27 9.01 7.28 7.85
CA VAL A 27 8.56 8.22 6.82
C VAL A 27 7.05 8.11 6.78
N GLU A 28 6.36 9.06 7.41
CA GLU A 28 4.93 9.25 7.22
C GLU A 28 4.76 9.63 5.75
N VAL A 29 4.48 8.64 4.91
CA VAL A 29 4.10 8.87 3.52
C VAL A 29 2.82 9.65 3.60
N ASP A 30 2.89 10.94 3.26
CA ASP A 30 1.73 11.82 3.14
C ASP A 30 0.63 11.05 2.42
N LYS A 31 -0.51 10.83 3.11
CA LYS A 31 -1.66 10.17 2.51
C LYS A 31 -2.03 10.99 1.28
N VAL A 32 -1.97 10.37 0.10
CA VAL A 32 -2.39 11.03 -1.14
C VAL A 32 -3.88 11.30 -1.05
N VAL A 33 -4.27 12.54 -0.75
CA VAL A 33 -5.67 12.91 -0.65
C VAL A 33 -6.21 13.14 -2.05
N ILE A 34 -7.08 12.24 -2.53
CA ILE A 34 -7.83 12.45 -3.78
C ILE A 34 -9.02 13.36 -3.44
N PRO A 35 -9.16 14.54 -4.09
CA PRO A 35 -10.29 15.43 -3.85
C PRO A 35 -11.63 14.72 -4.07
N PRO A 36 -12.67 15.03 -3.28
CA PRO A 36 -13.98 14.37 -3.40
C PRO A 36 -14.69 14.70 -4.72
N ASP A 37 -14.37 15.83 -5.34
CA ASP A 37 -14.91 16.32 -6.61
C ASP A 37 -14.08 15.89 -7.84
N GLN A 38 -12.88 15.36 -7.63
CA GLN A 38 -12.09 14.79 -8.72
C GLN A 38 -12.78 13.53 -9.24
N GLU A 39 -13.13 13.49 -10.51
CA GLU A 39 -13.61 12.25 -11.14
C GLU A 39 -12.48 11.23 -11.24
N ILE A 40 -12.79 9.95 -11.00
CA ILE A 40 -11.88 8.83 -11.21
C ILE A 40 -12.49 7.97 -12.30
N SER A 41 -11.84 7.90 -13.46
CA SER A 41 -12.24 7.03 -14.56
C SER A 41 -11.49 5.71 -14.49
N PHE A 42 -12.20 4.59 -14.63
CA PHE A 42 -11.54 3.30 -14.73
C PHE A 42 -10.55 3.27 -15.90
N SER A 43 -10.97 3.73 -17.07
CA SER A 43 -10.17 3.65 -18.30
C SER A 43 -8.96 4.57 -18.29
N ALA A 44 -9.08 5.78 -17.74
CA ALA A 44 -8.02 6.78 -17.76
C ALA A 44 -7.09 6.71 -16.54
N ASP A 45 -7.59 6.31 -15.37
CA ASP A 45 -6.85 6.41 -14.11
C ASP A 45 -6.46 5.03 -13.55
N ILE A 46 -7.33 4.02 -13.67
CA ILE A 46 -7.14 2.72 -13.01
C ILE A 46 -6.48 1.70 -13.94
N ALA A 47 -7.01 1.52 -15.15
CA ALA A 47 -6.50 0.55 -16.12
C ALA A 47 -5.02 0.76 -16.49
N PRO A 48 -4.49 2.00 -16.60
CA PRO A 48 -3.06 2.21 -16.85
C PRO A 48 -2.15 1.72 -15.73
N ILE A 49 -2.61 1.72 -14.48
CA ILE A 49 -1.86 1.16 -13.33
C ILE A 49 -1.66 -0.33 -13.56
N PHE A 50 -2.73 -1.05 -13.90
CA PHE A 50 -2.65 -2.49 -14.17
C PHE A 50 -1.81 -2.81 -15.40
N THR A 51 -1.98 -2.03 -16.47
CA THR A 51 -1.22 -2.20 -17.71
C THR A 51 0.29 -2.04 -17.47
N SER A 52 0.68 -1.06 -16.66
CA SER A 52 2.09 -0.77 -16.37
C SER A 52 2.70 -1.77 -15.40
N ASN A 53 1.93 -2.23 -14.41
CA ASN A 53 2.49 -2.88 -13.23
C ASN A 53 2.10 -4.36 -13.06
N CYS A 54 1.06 -4.84 -13.73
CA CYS A 54 0.44 -6.13 -13.41
C CYS A 54 0.33 -7.07 -14.62
N VAL A 55 0.07 -6.54 -15.81
CA VAL A 55 -0.16 -7.33 -17.04
C VAL A 55 1.00 -8.26 -17.37
N SER A 56 2.25 -7.95 -16.99
CA SER A 56 3.39 -8.86 -17.21
C SER A 56 3.20 -10.27 -16.63
N CYS A 57 2.32 -10.43 -15.63
CA CYS A 57 1.96 -11.71 -15.04
C CYS A 57 0.46 -12.03 -15.14
N HIS A 58 -0.38 -11.00 -15.29
CA HIS A 58 -1.84 -11.09 -15.36
C HIS A 58 -2.35 -10.72 -16.77
N ASP A 59 -1.81 -11.38 -17.79
CA ASP A 59 -2.14 -11.21 -19.22
C ASP A 59 -3.21 -12.20 -19.73
N GLY A 60 -4.01 -12.74 -18.81
CA GLY A 60 -4.97 -13.82 -19.10
C GLY A 60 -4.40 -15.23 -18.92
N GLY A 61 -3.08 -15.39 -18.70
CA GLY A 61 -2.50 -16.66 -18.26
C GLY A 61 -2.69 -16.95 -16.76
N THR A 62 -2.99 -15.94 -15.96
CA THR A 62 -3.27 -16.04 -14.51
C THR A 62 -4.40 -15.08 -14.15
N ASP A 63 -5.39 -15.59 -13.39
CA ASP A 63 -6.53 -14.78 -12.95
C ASP A 63 -6.15 -13.79 -11.83
N PRO A 64 -6.75 -12.58 -11.80
CA PRO A 64 -7.62 -12.01 -12.84
C PRO A 64 -6.83 -11.61 -14.10
N ASP A 65 -7.48 -11.62 -15.27
CA ASP A 65 -6.96 -11.00 -16.48
C ASP A 65 -7.02 -9.47 -16.35
N LEU A 66 -5.85 -8.83 -16.28
CA LEU A 66 -5.72 -7.40 -16.05
C LEU A 66 -5.39 -6.61 -17.32
N GLN A 67 -5.54 -7.22 -18.50
CA GLN A 67 -5.50 -6.48 -19.76
C GLN A 67 -6.61 -5.41 -19.80
N ALA A 68 -6.32 -4.27 -20.41
CA ALA A 68 -7.16 -3.07 -20.30
C ALA A 68 -8.63 -3.30 -20.69
N ASP A 69 -8.90 -4.17 -21.66
CA ASP A 69 -10.26 -4.49 -22.14
C ASP A 69 -10.97 -5.60 -21.35
N LYS A 70 -10.28 -6.24 -20.38
CA LYS A 70 -10.80 -7.33 -19.53
C LYS A 70 -10.83 -6.99 -18.04
N ALA A 71 -9.91 -6.13 -17.59
CA ALA A 71 -9.64 -5.86 -16.19
C ALA A 71 -10.89 -5.45 -15.40
N PHE A 72 -11.75 -4.60 -15.97
CA PHE A 72 -12.97 -4.17 -15.29
C PHE A 72 -13.88 -5.34 -14.94
N ASP A 73 -14.27 -6.12 -15.95
CA ASP A 73 -15.17 -7.26 -15.79
C ASP A 73 -14.52 -8.36 -14.96
N ALA A 74 -13.21 -8.61 -15.14
CA ALA A 74 -12.48 -9.60 -14.36
C ALA A 74 -12.46 -9.25 -12.86
N LEU A 75 -12.25 -7.99 -12.51
CA LEU A 75 -12.20 -7.53 -11.12
C LEU A 75 -13.60 -7.51 -10.48
N THR A 76 -14.58 -6.93 -11.17
CA THR A 76 -15.92 -6.72 -10.62
C THR A 76 -16.75 -8.02 -10.58
N ASN A 77 -16.67 -8.85 -11.61
CA ASN A 77 -17.41 -10.12 -11.64
C ASN A 77 -16.64 -11.27 -10.96
N GLY A 78 -15.32 -11.15 -10.82
CA GLY A 78 -14.47 -12.17 -10.20
C GLY A 78 -14.45 -12.16 -8.67
N GLY A 79 -15.17 -11.22 -8.03
CA GLY A 79 -15.24 -11.12 -6.56
C GLY A 79 -13.98 -10.51 -5.93
N TYR A 80 -13.21 -9.72 -6.68
CA TYR A 80 -12.00 -9.06 -6.17
C TYR A 80 -12.29 -7.72 -5.49
N ILE A 81 -13.50 -7.21 -5.64
CA ILE A 81 -13.95 -5.89 -5.21
C ILE A 81 -15.07 -6.04 -4.17
N ASN A 82 -14.93 -5.35 -3.05
CA ASN A 82 -15.94 -5.18 -2.03
C ASN A 82 -16.20 -3.68 -1.84
N VAL A 83 -17.28 -3.16 -2.41
CA VAL A 83 -17.62 -1.73 -2.31
C VAL A 83 -18.19 -1.35 -0.94
N ASP A 84 -18.75 -2.31 -0.19
CA ASP A 84 -19.27 -2.07 1.16
C ASP A 84 -18.14 -1.90 2.18
N VAL A 85 -17.04 -2.64 1.99
CA VAL A 85 -15.82 -2.55 2.79
C VAL A 85 -14.60 -2.48 1.84
N PRO A 86 -14.32 -1.31 1.22
CA PRO A 86 -13.29 -1.14 0.20
C PRO A 86 -11.92 -1.70 0.57
N ALA A 87 -11.49 -1.45 1.80
CA ALA A 87 -10.19 -1.89 2.31
C ALA A 87 -10.07 -3.42 2.47
N SER A 88 -11.18 -4.16 2.53
CA SER A 88 -11.18 -5.63 2.53
C SER A 88 -11.42 -6.23 1.15
N SER A 89 -11.34 -5.43 0.08
CA SER A 89 -11.30 -5.96 -1.28
C SER A 89 -10.02 -6.77 -1.44
N SER A 90 -10.12 -8.00 -1.93
CA SER A 90 -8.92 -8.85 -2.09
C SER A 90 -7.89 -8.22 -3.03
N LEU A 91 -8.34 -7.43 -4.03
CA LEU A 91 -7.45 -6.58 -4.82
C LEU A 91 -6.60 -5.66 -3.94
N TYR A 92 -7.24 -4.90 -3.04
CA TYR A 92 -6.56 -3.92 -2.20
C TYR A 92 -5.67 -4.57 -1.13
N GLU A 93 -6.13 -5.67 -0.52
CA GLU A 93 -5.31 -6.45 0.42
C GLU A 93 -4.04 -6.96 -0.25
N LYS A 94 -4.15 -7.52 -1.47
CA LYS A 94 -2.98 -7.99 -2.23
C LYS A 94 -2.01 -6.86 -2.54
N LEU A 95 -2.49 -5.67 -2.91
CA LEU A 95 -1.62 -4.52 -3.13
C LEU A 95 -0.84 -4.08 -1.88
N ASN A 96 -1.23 -4.51 -0.68
CA ASN A 96 -0.56 -4.15 0.56
C ASN A 96 0.30 -5.28 1.15
N GLU A 97 0.30 -6.46 0.53
CA GLU A 97 0.92 -7.66 1.10
C GLU A 97 1.85 -8.38 0.13
N GLY A 98 2.78 -9.16 0.69
CA GLY A 98 3.62 -10.10 -0.05
C GLY A 98 4.40 -9.46 -1.20
N SER A 99 4.53 -10.18 -2.32
CA SER A 99 5.27 -9.74 -3.50
C SER A 99 4.59 -8.61 -4.29
N HIS A 100 3.31 -8.33 -4.01
CA HIS A 100 2.53 -7.32 -4.72
C HIS A 100 2.66 -5.93 -4.09
N ASN A 101 3.15 -5.86 -2.84
CA ASN A 101 3.25 -4.60 -2.09
C ASN A 101 4.14 -3.53 -2.75
N THR A 102 5.08 -3.92 -3.60
CA THR A 102 6.01 -3.02 -4.31
C THR A 102 5.59 -2.80 -5.77
N ARG A 103 4.50 -3.41 -6.24
CA ARG A 103 4.05 -3.31 -7.63
C ARG A 103 3.28 -2.02 -7.93
N ALA A 104 2.76 -1.36 -6.90
CA ALA A 104 2.11 -0.07 -7.03
C ALA A 104 2.65 0.89 -5.96
N SER A 105 2.81 2.15 -6.32
CA SER A 105 3.12 3.24 -5.41
C SER A 105 1.98 3.47 -4.41
N ALA A 106 2.27 4.16 -3.31
CA ALA A 106 1.24 4.54 -2.33
C ALA A 106 0.10 5.36 -2.98
N ALA A 107 0.43 6.24 -3.95
CA ALA A 107 -0.54 7.03 -4.68
C ALA A 107 -1.48 6.16 -5.54
N GLU A 108 -0.93 5.20 -6.28
CA GLU A 108 -1.72 4.28 -7.11
C GLU A 108 -2.63 3.38 -6.25
N LYS A 109 -2.12 2.88 -5.12
CA LYS A 109 -2.94 2.11 -4.18
C LYS A 109 -4.10 2.93 -3.63
N GLN A 110 -3.83 4.17 -3.25
CA GLN A 110 -4.84 5.08 -2.74
C GLN A 110 -5.88 5.44 -3.81
N LEU A 111 -5.46 5.61 -5.07
CA LEU A 111 -6.37 5.85 -6.20
C LEU A 111 -7.28 4.64 -6.45
N ILE A 112 -6.74 3.42 -6.39
CA ILE A 112 -7.52 2.17 -6.49
C ILE A 112 -8.50 2.05 -5.32
N LEU A 113 -8.06 2.31 -4.09
CA LEU A 113 -8.95 2.28 -2.93
C LEU A 113 -10.09 3.28 -3.07
N GLU A 114 -9.79 4.50 -3.52
CA GLU A 114 -10.78 5.55 -3.71
C GLU A 114 -11.77 5.20 -4.82
N TRP A 115 -11.30 4.62 -5.94
CA TRP A 115 -12.16 4.10 -6.99
C TRP A 115 -13.13 3.03 -6.47
N ILE A 116 -12.65 2.07 -5.67
CA ILE A 116 -13.51 1.07 -5.03
C ILE A 116 -14.52 1.73 -4.08
N THR A 117 -14.05 2.67 -3.26
CA THR A 117 -14.87 3.43 -2.30
C THR A 117 -16.00 4.20 -3.00
N ARG A 118 -15.78 4.67 -4.22
CA ARG A 118 -16.77 5.38 -5.03
C ARG A 118 -17.63 4.45 -5.90
N GLY A 119 -17.62 3.15 -5.63
CA GLY A 119 -18.49 2.16 -6.26
C GLY A 119 -17.88 1.41 -7.43
N ALA A 120 -16.57 1.55 -7.67
CA ALA A 120 -15.84 0.84 -8.73
C ALA A 120 -16.51 0.97 -10.12
N ASN A 121 -16.87 2.19 -10.51
CA ASN A 121 -17.60 2.45 -11.76
C ASN A 121 -16.70 2.37 -13.01
N ASN A 122 -17.32 2.06 -14.15
CA ASN A 122 -16.72 2.13 -15.49
C ASN A 122 -17.26 3.36 -16.23
N ASN A 123 -16.68 4.52 -15.94
CA ASN A 123 -17.05 5.84 -16.47
C ASN A 123 -16.04 6.37 -17.50
#